data_AF-A0A2G9RC43-F1
#
_entry.id   AF-A0A2G9RC43-F1
#
_cell.length_a   1.000
_cell.length_b   1.000
_cell.length_c   1.000
_cell.angle_alpha   90.00
_cell.angle_beta   90.00
_cell.angle_gamma   90.00
#
_symmetry.space_group_name_H-M   'P 1'
#
loop_
_entity.id
_entity.type
_entity.pdbx_description
1 polymer ?
#
loop_
_entity_poly.entity_id
_entity_poly.type
_entity_poly.pdbx_seq_one_letter_code
_entity_poly.pdbx_strand_id
1 'polypeptide(L)'
;ELPLSLAACTNQPNIVDYLLNNPYRKADLKARDSHGNTVLHALVLVADNTEKNTKIITKMYDDILKRSITINPEMDLEETPNWEGLTPLKLAAKTGKIELFKHMLRREITEPDYKHLSRKFTEWTYGPVHTSLYDMSSVDSYEPDSVLETIVFNSNANNRHEMIVLEPINHLMQEKWDSYAGKIFCVKFCLYVLYMIIFTVTAYHRPLEGQVRNETKWIYTCRGKV
;
A
#
# COMPACT_ATOMS: atom_id res chain seq x y z
N GLU A 1 17.33 -17.98 4.88
CA GLU A 1 17.67 -17.15 6.05
C GLU A 1 19.12 -16.72 6.08
N LEU A 2 19.37 -15.44 6.38
CA LEU A 2 20.69 -14.82 6.48
C LEU A 2 21.03 -14.57 7.96
N PRO A 3 22.29 -14.74 8.39
CA PRO A 3 22.69 -14.47 9.77
C PRO A 3 22.50 -12.98 10.13
N LEU A 4 22.66 -12.08 9.16
CA LEU A 4 22.46 -10.65 9.33
C LEU A 4 20.98 -10.29 9.57
N SER A 5 20.05 -10.89 8.80
CA SER A 5 18.62 -10.64 8.98
C SER A 5 18.13 -11.14 10.34
N LEU A 6 18.63 -12.29 10.79
CA LEU A 6 18.31 -12.83 12.11
C LEU A 6 18.84 -11.93 13.24
N ALA A 7 20.06 -11.41 13.14
CA ALA A 7 20.63 -10.50 14.13
C ALA A 7 19.84 -9.19 14.22
N ALA A 8 19.36 -8.68 13.08
CA ALA A 8 18.49 -7.51 13.02
C ALA A 8 17.13 -7.78 13.69
N CYS A 9 16.47 -8.90 13.34
CA CYS A 9 15.15 -9.26 13.88
C CYS A 9 15.18 -9.58 15.38
N THR A 10 16.31 -10.03 15.91
CA THR A 10 16.50 -10.32 17.35
C THR A 10 16.93 -9.10 18.16
N ASN A 11 16.97 -7.91 17.56
CA ASN A 11 17.36 -6.65 18.21
C ASN A 11 18.78 -6.67 18.81
N GLN A 12 19.76 -7.18 18.05
CA GLN A 12 21.15 -7.29 18.50
C GLN A 12 22.07 -6.37 17.67
N PRO A 13 22.04 -5.04 17.92
CA PRO A 13 22.77 -4.06 17.09
C PRO A 13 24.29 -4.26 17.12
N ASN A 14 24.82 -4.81 18.22
CA ASN A 14 26.25 -5.13 18.39
C ASN A 14 26.68 -6.25 17.44
N ILE A 15 25.85 -7.27 17.26
CA ILE A 15 26.14 -8.37 16.33
C ILE A 15 26.01 -7.89 14.90
N VAL A 16 24.99 -7.08 14.60
CA VAL A 16 24.85 -6.45 13.28
C VAL A 16 26.10 -5.63 12.95
N ASP A 17 26.61 -4.85 13.90
CA ASP A 17 27.81 -4.03 13.69
C ASP A 17 29.06 -4.91 13.47
N TYR A 18 29.22 -5.95 14.29
CA TYR A 18 30.28 -6.93 14.13
C TYR A 18 30.24 -7.62 12.76
N LEU A 19 29.06 -8.03 12.28
CA LEU A 19 28.90 -8.69 10.98
C LEU A 19 29.22 -7.78 9.80
N LEU A 20 28.92 -6.49 9.91
CA LEU A 20 29.20 -5.51 8.86
C LEU A 20 30.67 -5.07 8.84
N ASN A 21 31.29 -4.92 10.01
CA ASN A 21 32.66 -4.41 10.17
C ASN A 21 33.72 -5.52 10.25
N ASN A 22 33.34 -6.79 10.12
CA ASN A 22 34.26 -7.92 10.24
C ASN A 22 35.42 -7.83 9.21
N PRO A 23 36.70 -7.90 9.63
CA PRO A 23 37.84 -7.84 8.72
C PRO A 23 37.96 -9.07 7.79
N TYR A 24 37.45 -10.24 8.19
CA TYR A 24 37.60 -11.47 7.41
C TYR A 24 36.53 -11.63 6.34
N ARG A 25 35.26 -11.43 6.72
CA ARG A 25 34.12 -11.55 5.82
C ARG A 25 33.02 -10.58 6.25
N LYS A 26 32.88 -9.50 5.50
CA LYS A 26 31.78 -8.54 5.68
C LYS A 26 30.48 -9.16 5.20
N ALA A 27 29.43 -9.00 6.00
CA ALA A 27 28.08 -9.35 5.57
C ALA A 27 27.62 -8.35 4.49
N ASP A 28 27.07 -8.89 3.40
CA ASP A 28 26.48 -8.06 2.35
C ASP A 28 25.05 -7.67 2.74
N LEU A 29 24.76 -6.37 2.74
CA LEU A 29 23.44 -5.81 3.03
C LEU A 29 22.43 -6.07 1.90
N LYS A 30 22.92 -6.22 0.66
CA LYS A 30 22.09 -6.56 -0.50
C LYS A 30 21.80 -8.07 -0.60
N ALA A 31 22.35 -8.87 0.31
CA ALA A 31 22.10 -10.30 0.32
C ALA A 31 20.59 -10.58 0.46
N ARG A 32 20.10 -11.50 -0.37
CA ARG A 32 18.70 -11.89 -0.45
C ARG A 32 18.50 -13.29 0.10
N ASP A 33 17.38 -13.53 0.75
CA ASP A 33 16.94 -14.87 1.15
C ASP A 33 16.38 -15.67 -0.03
N SER A 34 15.81 -16.84 0.25
CA SER A 34 15.16 -17.72 -0.72
C SER A 34 13.82 -17.21 -1.26
N HIS A 35 13.36 -16.03 -0.84
CA HIS A 35 12.17 -15.36 -1.35
C HIS A 35 12.53 -13.99 -1.96
N GLY A 36 13.82 -13.67 -2.07
CA GLY A 36 14.30 -12.37 -2.54
C GLY A 36 14.25 -11.27 -1.49
N ASN A 37 13.89 -11.56 -0.24
CA ASN A 37 13.81 -10.59 0.85
C ASN A 37 15.21 -10.17 1.29
N THR A 38 15.40 -8.86 1.45
CA THR A 38 16.56 -8.28 2.11
C THR A 38 16.34 -8.21 3.63
N VAL A 39 17.34 -7.71 4.36
CA VAL A 39 17.25 -7.48 5.81
C VAL A 39 16.07 -6.56 6.17
N LEU A 40 15.79 -5.54 5.35
CA LEU A 40 14.67 -4.62 5.58
C LEU A 40 13.31 -5.31 5.44
N HIS A 41 13.16 -6.17 4.43
CA HIS A 41 11.94 -6.97 4.24
C HIS A 41 11.72 -7.92 5.43
N ALA A 42 12.77 -8.57 5.91
CA ALA A 42 12.67 -9.44 7.09
C ALA A 42 12.22 -8.67 8.34
N LEU A 43 12.73 -7.46 8.56
CA LEU A 43 12.28 -6.58 9.65
C LEU A 43 10.79 -6.22 9.53
N VAL A 44 10.31 -5.94 8.31
CA VAL A 44 8.89 -5.65 8.07
C VAL A 44 8.01 -6.88 8.37
N LEU A 45 8.46 -8.08 8.01
CA LEU A 45 7.72 -9.32 8.28
C LEU A 45 7.62 -9.64 9.77
N VAL A 46 8.69 -9.37 10.53
CA VAL A 46 8.74 -9.57 11.99
C VAL A 46 8.04 -8.46 12.78
N ALA A 47 7.77 -7.32 12.13
CA ALA A 47 7.09 -6.21 12.79
C ALA A 47 5.67 -6.59 13.21
N ASP A 48 5.28 -6.14 14.40
CA ASP A 48 3.91 -6.21 14.89
C ASP A 48 3.42 -4.82 15.25
N ASN A 49 2.10 -4.62 15.27
CA ASN A 49 1.49 -3.34 15.66
C ASN A 49 1.54 -3.07 17.17
N THR A 50 2.44 -3.74 17.92
CA THR A 50 2.64 -3.48 19.35
C THR A 50 3.66 -2.37 19.54
N GLU A 51 3.37 -1.39 20.39
CA GLU A 51 4.21 -0.19 20.56
C GLU A 51 5.68 -0.51 20.90
N LYS A 52 5.91 -1.54 21.72
CA LYS A 52 7.26 -1.98 22.10
C LYS A 52 8.03 -2.56 20.90
N ASN A 53 7.41 -3.46 20.15
CA ASN A 53 8.07 -4.10 19.00
C ASN A 53 8.32 -3.06 17.90
N THR A 54 7.34 -2.21 17.63
CA THR A 54 7.48 -1.11 16.66
C THR A 54 8.69 -0.24 16.99
N LYS A 55 8.83 0.26 18.23
CA LYS A 55 9.96 1.14 18.60
C LYS A 55 11.33 0.47 18.41
N ILE A 56 11.40 -0.83 18.69
CA ILE A 56 12.61 -1.62 18.51
C ILE A 56 12.95 -1.74 17.02
N ILE A 57 11.95 -2.07 16.20
CA ILE A 57 12.12 -2.30 14.78
C ILE A 57 12.39 -1.00 14.04
N THR A 58 11.71 0.10 14.36
CA THR A 58 11.97 1.40 13.74
C THR A 58 13.39 1.87 14.01
N LYS A 59 13.87 1.71 15.26
CA LYS A 59 15.25 2.02 15.61
C LYS A 59 16.25 1.15 14.84
N MET A 60 16.03 -0.17 14.81
CA MET A 60 16.89 -1.09 14.06
C MET A 60 16.89 -0.79 12.56
N TYR A 61 15.72 -0.45 12.01
CA TYR A 61 15.54 -0.09 10.61
C TYR A 61 16.35 1.16 10.24
N ASP A 62 16.24 2.22 11.05
CA ASP A 62 17.01 3.46 10.87
C ASP A 62 18.52 3.22 11.04
N ASP A 63 18.93 2.42 12.03
CA ASP A 63 20.34 2.08 12.27
C ASP A 63 20.95 1.34 11.07
N ILE A 64 20.21 0.41 10.45
CA ILE A 64 20.67 -0.34 9.27
C ILE A 64 20.79 0.57 8.04
N LEU A 65 19.85 1.50 7.86
CA LEU A 65 19.91 2.46 6.76
C LEU A 65 21.09 3.43 6.89
N LYS A 66 21.37 3.92 8.10
CA LYS A 66 22.57 4.75 8.32
C LYS A 66 23.84 3.96 7.99
N ARG A 67 23.93 2.71 8.47
CA ARG A 67 25.08 1.83 8.21
C ARG A 67 25.24 1.49 6.73
N SER A 68 24.15 1.34 5.97
CA SER A 68 24.24 1.05 4.54
C SER A 68 24.94 2.17 3.79
N ILE A 69 24.63 3.42 4.11
CA ILE A 69 25.28 4.60 3.53
C ILE A 69 26.74 4.72 3.98
N THR A 70 27.04 4.43 5.25
CA THR A 70 28.43 4.41 5.74
C THR A 70 29.31 3.42 4.97
N ILE A 71 28.75 2.27 4.59
CA ILE A 71 29.47 1.23 3.84
C ILE A 71 29.54 1.56 2.35
N ASN A 72 28.43 2.00 1.77
CA ASN A 72 28.34 2.39 0.36
C ASN A 72 27.34 3.55 0.18
N PRO A 73 27.82 4.77 -0.12
CA PRO A 73 26.96 5.95 -0.28
C PRO A 73 25.95 5.85 -1.43
N GLU A 74 26.23 5.07 -2.47
CA GLU A 74 25.33 4.89 -3.62
C GLU A 74 24.32 3.74 -3.42
N MET A 75 24.32 3.10 -2.25
CA MET A 75 23.45 1.98 -1.98
C MET A 75 22.06 2.45 -1.53
N ASP A 76 21.08 2.35 -2.44
CA ASP A 76 19.69 2.38 -2.05
C ASP A 76 19.20 0.97 -1.68
N LEU A 77 18.92 0.76 -0.39
CA LEU A 77 18.41 -0.50 0.13
C LEU A 77 16.87 -0.54 0.13
N GLU A 78 16.21 0.62 0.19
CA GLU A 78 14.75 0.72 0.22
C GLU A 78 14.12 0.51 -1.16
N GLU A 79 14.83 0.88 -2.23
CA GLU A 79 14.36 0.65 -3.59
C GLU A 79 14.53 -0.80 -4.06
N THR A 80 15.30 -1.64 -3.34
CA THR A 80 15.50 -3.03 -3.75
C THR A 80 14.20 -3.84 -3.59
N PRO A 81 13.65 -4.44 -4.67
CA PRO A 81 12.45 -5.25 -4.56
C PRO A 81 12.79 -6.72 -4.23
N ASN A 82 11.84 -7.40 -3.59
CA ASN A 82 11.83 -8.85 -3.48
C ASN A 82 11.45 -9.53 -4.82
N TRP A 83 11.38 -10.86 -4.85
CA TRP A 83 10.99 -11.57 -6.08
C TRP A 83 9.51 -11.40 -6.46
N GLU A 84 8.67 -10.90 -5.55
CA GLU A 84 7.30 -10.48 -5.83
C GLU A 84 7.22 -9.04 -6.37
N GLY A 85 8.35 -8.34 -6.55
CA GLY A 85 8.37 -6.93 -6.99
C GLY A 85 8.03 -5.91 -5.90
N LEU A 86 7.94 -6.35 -4.63
CA LEU A 86 7.60 -5.48 -3.50
C LEU A 86 8.88 -4.93 -2.88
N THR A 87 8.93 -3.61 -2.71
CA THR A 87 9.92 -2.93 -1.85
C THR A 87 9.53 -3.10 -0.36
N PRO A 88 10.41 -2.82 0.61
CA PRO A 88 10.07 -2.88 2.04
C PRO A 88 8.86 -2.02 2.39
N LEU A 89 8.72 -0.85 1.74
CA LEU A 89 7.57 0.03 1.91
C LEU A 89 6.27 -0.61 1.38
N LYS A 90 6.30 -1.16 0.15
CA LYS A 90 5.15 -1.86 -0.45
C LYS A 90 4.78 -3.09 0.37
N LEU A 91 5.77 -3.81 0.91
CA LEU A 91 5.56 -4.97 1.78
C LEU A 91 4.89 -4.57 3.09
N ALA A 92 5.32 -3.48 3.72
CA ALA A 92 4.68 -2.96 4.95
C ALA A 92 3.22 -2.58 4.70
N ALA A 93 2.93 -2.03 3.51
CA ALA A 93 1.59 -1.72 3.07
C ALA A 93 0.71 -2.95 2.81
N LYS A 94 1.26 -3.97 2.13
CA LYS A 94 0.59 -5.25 1.86
C LYS A 94 0.26 -6.01 3.14
N THR A 95 1.17 -5.98 4.13
CA THR A 95 1.06 -6.72 5.40
C THR A 95 0.31 -5.96 6.49
N GLY A 96 0.03 -4.66 6.31
CA GLY A 96 -0.75 -3.87 7.27
C GLY A 96 0.02 -3.45 8.53
N LYS A 97 1.34 -3.24 8.43
CA LYS A 97 2.20 -2.81 9.54
C LYS A 97 2.17 -1.29 9.69
N ILE A 98 1.10 -0.77 10.27
CA ILE A 98 0.73 0.66 10.26
C ILE A 98 1.83 1.54 10.87
N GLU A 99 2.29 1.21 12.07
CA GLU A 99 3.21 2.09 12.78
C GLU A 99 4.60 2.13 12.12
N LEU A 100 5.08 0.99 11.61
CA LEU A 100 6.32 0.94 10.85
C LEU A 100 6.19 1.70 9.52
N PHE A 101 5.07 1.51 8.82
CA PHE A 101 4.78 2.21 7.57
C PHE A 101 4.69 3.74 7.78
N LYS A 102 4.01 4.17 8.84
CA LYS A 102 3.94 5.57 9.26
C LYS A 102 5.32 6.15 9.58
N HIS A 103 6.18 5.38 10.28
CA HIS A 103 7.56 5.77 10.55
C HIS A 103 8.35 5.96 9.27
N MET A 104 8.27 5.01 8.32
CA MET A 104 8.95 5.11 7.02
C MET A 104 8.54 6.39 6.26
N LEU A 105 7.24 6.67 6.15
CA LEU A 105 6.75 7.86 5.42
C LEU A 105 7.09 9.19 6.11
N ARG A 106 7.10 9.22 7.44
CA ARG A 106 7.37 10.43 8.23
C ARG A 106 8.84 10.59 8.62
N ARG A 107 9.72 9.71 8.13
CA ARG A 107 11.13 9.71 8.49
C ARG A 107 11.80 11.01 8.03
N GLU A 108 12.36 11.71 9.00
CA GLU A 108 13.10 12.94 8.83
C GLU A 108 14.44 12.81 9.56
N ILE A 109 15.54 12.90 8.82
CA ILE A 109 16.91 12.80 9.33
C ILE A 109 17.56 14.18 9.19
N THR A 110 17.98 14.74 10.32
CA THR A 110 18.62 16.06 10.41
C THR A 110 20.11 16.04 10.04
N GLU A 111 20.76 14.89 10.11
CA GLU A 111 22.18 14.71 9.78
C GLU A 111 22.41 14.91 8.27
N PRO A 112 23.37 15.76 7.84
CA PRO A 112 23.56 16.12 6.44
C PRO A 112 23.96 14.92 5.57
N ASP A 113 24.79 14.02 6.10
CA ASP A 113 25.30 12.85 5.38
C ASP A 113 24.17 11.86 5.01
N TYR A 114 23.11 11.81 5.81
CA TYR A 114 21.98 10.90 5.65
C TYR A 114 20.70 11.61 5.20
N LYS A 115 20.78 12.91 4.86
CA LYS A 115 19.61 13.72 4.55
C LYS A 115 18.79 13.18 3.37
N HIS A 116 19.47 12.59 2.39
CA HIS A 116 18.85 11.99 1.19
C HIS A 116 17.95 10.78 1.50
N LEU A 117 18.12 10.12 2.65
CA LEU A 117 17.25 9.03 3.10
C LEU A 117 15.93 9.52 3.72
N SER A 118 15.78 10.82 3.95
CA SER A 118 14.56 11.38 4.53
C SER A 118 13.44 11.37 3.49
N ARG A 119 12.25 10.97 3.91
CA ARG A 119 11.05 11.05 3.06
C ARG A 119 10.18 12.26 3.41
N LYS A 120 10.39 12.84 4.59
CA LYS A 120 9.73 14.08 5.02
C LYS A 120 10.78 15.17 5.18
N PHE A 121 10.51 16.33 4.57
CA PHE A 121 11.34 17.53 4.69
C PHE A 121 10.49 18.69 5.16
N THR A 122 10.83 19.33 6.28
CA THR A 122 10.20 20.60 6.66
C THR A 122 10.79 21.74 5.82
N GLU A 123 9.99 22.33 4.94
CA GLU A 123 10.43 23.43 4.06
C GLU A 123 10.56 24.74 4.82
N TRP A 124 9.53 25.08 5.61
CA TRP A 124 9.53 26.26 6.47
C TRP A 124 8.56 26.09 7.65
N THR A 125 8.85 26.81 8.72
CA THR A 125 8.03 26.84 9.94
C THR A 125 7.87 28.30 10.40
N TYR A 126 6.64 28.75 10.55
CA TYR A 126 6.28 30.05 11.12
C TYR A 126 5.34 29.83 12.31
N GLY A 127 5.91 29.82 13.52
CA GLY A 127 5.16 29.54 14.74
C GLY A 127 4.42 28.19 14.64
N PRO A 128 3.07 28.16 14.71
CA PRO A 128 2.30 26.92 14.58
C PRO A 128 2.17 26.42 13.13
N VAL A 129 2.37 27.30 12.13
CA VAL A 129 2.22 26.94 10.72
C VAL A 129 3.53 26.33 10.23
N HIS A 130 3.47 25.12 9.69
CA HIS A 130 4.62 24.45 9.13
C HIS A 130 4.24 23.80 7.81
N THR A 131 5.17 23.84 6.86
CA THR A 131 5.03 23.18 5.56
C THR A 131 6.02 22.03 5.49
N SER A 132 5.51 20.84 5.20
CA SER A 132 6.30 19.63 5.04
C SER A 132 6.12 19.07 3.64
N LEU A 133 7.23 18.80 2.97
CA LEU A 133 7.29 18.11 1.70
C LEU A 133 7.45 16.60 1.97
N TYR A 134 6.61 15.80 1.33
CA TYR A 134 6.70 14.34 1.38
C TYR A 134 7.16 13.80 0.04
N ASP A 135 8.09 12.86 0.08
CA ASP A 135 8.49 12.07 -1.09
C ASP A 135 7.35 11.15 -1.51
N MET A 136 6.91 11.31 -2.75
CA MET A 136 5.81 10.55 -3.36
C MET A 136 6.30 9.40 -4.24
N SER A 137 7.63 9.24 -4.39
CA SER A 137 8.25 8.14 -5.13
C SER A 137 7.74 6.80 -4.58
N SER A 138 7.33 5.87 -5.44
CA SER A 138 6.63 4.61 -5.12
C SER A 138 5.24 4.71 -4.45
N VAL A 139 4.85 5.86 -3.90
CA VAL A 139 3.55 6.06 -3.23
C VAL A 139 2.47 6.43 -4.24
N ASP A 140 2.80 7.32 -5.17
CA ASP A 140 1.87 7.82 -6.16
C ASP A 140 1.44 6.75 -7.18
N SER A 141 0.23 6.90 -7.73
CA SER A 141 -0.39 5.98 -8.69
C SER A 141 0.20 6.04 -10.11
N TYR A 142 1.25 6.82 -10.31
CA TYR A 142 1.93 6.94 -11.60
C TYR A 142 2.75 5.69 -11.92
N GLU A 143 3.37 5.08 -10.91
CA GLU A 143 4.14 3.86 -11.05
C GLU A 143 3.23 2.62 -10.95
N PRO A 144 3.52 1.55 -11.73
CA PRO A 144 2.84 0.28 -11.55
C PRO A 144 3.17 -0.31 -10.17
N ASP A 145 2.21 -1.02 -9.57
CA ASP A 145 2.31 -1.59 -8.22
C ASP A 145 2.59 -0.52 -7.16
N SER A 146 2.00 0.67 -7.31
CA SER A 146 2.13 1.76 -6.33
C SER A 146 1.70 1.33 -4.92
N VAL A 147 2.16 2.03 -3.89
CA VAL A 147 1.71 1.77 -2.51
C VAL A 147 0.20 1.96 -2.40
N LEU A 148 -0.36 3.00 -3.04
CA LEU A 148 -1.81 3.22 -3.08
C LEU A 148 -2.56 2.01 -3.67
N GLU A 149 -2.12 1.52 -4.82
CA GLU A 149 -2.70 0.35 -5.47
C GLU A 149 -2.56 -0.90 -4.60
N THR A 150 -1.39 -1.10 -3.99
CA THR A 150 -1.10 -2.22 -3.10
C THR A 150 -2.01 -2.22 -1.88
N ILE A 151 -2.27 -1.05 -1.27
CA ILE A 151 -3.17 -0.93 -0.11
C ILE A 151 -4.62 -1.27 -0.50
N VAL A 152 -5.07 -0.83 -1.68
CA VAL A 152 -6.45 -1.00 -2.12
C VAL A 152 -6.74 -2.41 -2.62
N PHE A 153 -5.86 -2.96 -3.47
CA PHE A 153 -6.11 -4.22 -4.18
C PHE A 153 -5.39 -5.44 -3.60
N ASN A 154 -4.15 -5.27 -3.14
CA ASN A 154 -3.29 -6.39 -2.74
C ASN A 154 -3.20 -6.61 -1.21
N SER A 155 -3.70 -5.66 -0.41
CA SER A 155 -3.66 -5.77 1.06
C SER A 155 -4.83 -6.60 1.57
N ASN A 156 -4.49 -7.72 2.21
CA ASN A 156 -5.43 -8.59 2.93
C ASN A 156 -5.57 -8.21 4.42
N ALA A 157 -4.94 -7.12 4.85
CA ALA A 157 -4.98 -6.69 6.24
C ALA A 157 -6.31 -6.03 6.60
N ASN A 158 -6.92 -6.44 7.72
CA ASN A 158 -8.14 -5.83 8.23
C ASN A 158 -7.97 -4.33 8.53
N ASN A 159 -6.75 -3.92 8.89
CA ASN A 159 -6.44 -2.55 9.31
C ASN A 159 -6.04 -1.62 8.15
N ARG A 160 -6.28 -2.02 6.88
CA ARG A 160 -5.94 -1.19 5.70
C ARG A 160 -6.58 0.20 5.71
N HIS A 161 -7.77 0.33 6.30
CA HIS A 161 -8.48 1.59 6.38
C HIS A 161 -7.73 2.61 7.24
N GLU A 162 -7.10 2.17 8.33
CA GLU A 162 -6.27 3.03 9.18
C GLU A 162 -5.02 3.52 8.43
N MET A 163 -4.48 2.73 7.50
CA MET A 163 -3.34 3.14 6.68
C MET A 163 -3.66 4.29 5.72
N ILE A 164 -4.89 4.33 5.20
CA ILE A 164 -5.33 5.38 4.27
C ILE A 164 -5.46 6.73 4.99
N VAL A 165 -5.80 6.72 6.29
CA VAL A 165 -5.95 7.95 7.10
C VAL A 165 -4.60 8.61 7.42
N LEU A 166 -3.48 7.93 7.22
CA LEU A 166 -2.16 8.50 7.45
C LEU A 166 -1.90 9.69 6.51
N GLU A 167 -1.47 10.82 7.05
CA GLU A 167 -0.85 11.90 6.26
C GLU A 167 0.55 11.40 5.86
N PRO A 168 0.90 11.23 4.58
CA PRO A 168 0.47 12.00 3.38
C PRO A 168 -0.65 11.41 2.51
N ILE A 169 -1.00 10.13 2.68
CA ILE A 169 -1.93 9.40 1.80
C ILE A 169 -3.32 10.04 1.80
N ASN A 170 -3.84 10.38 2.98
CA ASN A 170 -5.14 11.00 3.11
C ASN A 170 -5.23 12.32 2.31
N HIS A 171 -4.22 13.17 2.44
CA HIS A 171 -4.16 14.44 1.71
C HIS A 171 -4.00 14.22 0.20
N LEU A 172 -3.16 13.26 -0.22
CA LEU A 172 -2.97 12.92 -1.63
C LEU A 172 -4.27 12.41 -2.28
N MET A 173 -5.02 11.56 -1.58
CA MET A 173 -6.30 11.05 -2.06
C MET A 173 -7.35 12.17 -2.16
N GLN A 174 -7.39 13.07 -1.17
CA GLN A 174 -8.29 14.22 -1.18
C GLN A 174 -8.00 15.15 -2.37
N GLU A 175 -6.74 15.52 -2.59
CA GLU A 175 -6.32 16.36 -3.72
C GLU A 175 -6.67 15.74 -5.08
N LYS A 176 -6.44 14.43 -5.25
CA LYS A 176 -6.83 13.69 -6.45
C LYS A 176 -8.33 13.63 -6.65
N TRP A 177 -9.08 13.49 -5.55
CA TRP A 177 -10.53 13.47 -5.57
C TRP A 177 -11.10 14.80 -6.04
N ASP A 178 -10.66 15.90 -5.44
CA ASP A 178 -11.16 17.25 -5.73
C ASP A 178 -10.75 17.72 -7.14
N SER A 179 -9.55 17.34 -7.59
CA SER A 179 -9.06 17.73 -8.92
C SER A 179 -9.77 16.99 -10.07
N TYR A 180 -9.84 15.66 -9.98
CA TYR A 180 -10.19 14.78 -11.10
C TYR A 180 -11.34 13.83 -10.77
N ALA A 181 -11.21 13.04 -9.70
CA ALA A 181 -12.08 11.89 -9.49
C ALA A 181 -13.54 12.32 -9.24
N GLY A 182 -13.78 13.42 -8.52
CA GLY A 182 -15.11 13.93 -8.24
C GLY A 182 -15.86 14.32 -9.52
N LYS A 183 -15.19 14.96 -10.49
CA LYS A 183 -15.80 15.34 -11.78
C LYS A 183 -16.11 14.11 -12.63
N ILE A 184 -15.17 13.18 -12.74
CA ILE A 184 -15.35 11.93 -13.51
C ILE A 184 -16.47 11.10 -12.88
N PHE A 185 -16.48 10.96 -11.55
CA PHE A 185 -17.50 10.25 -10.80
C PHE A 185 -18.88 10.84 -11.03
N CYS A 186 -19.03 12.17 -10.95
CA CYS A 186 -20.31 12.84 -11.20
C CYS A 186 -20.83 12.56 -12.62
N VAL A 187 -19.98 12.66 -13.65
CA VAL A 187 -20.38 12.35 -15.04
C VAL A 187 -20.80 10.88 -15.18
N LYS A 188 -20.02 9.94 -14.63
CA LYS A 188 -20.34 8.51 -14.68
C LYS A 188 -21.62 8.18 -13.92
N PHE A 189 -21.83 8.80 -12.75
CA PHE A 189 -23.04 8.66 -11.96
C PHE A 189 -24.28 9.13 -12.73
N CYS A 190 -24.21 10.32 -13.37
CA CYS A 190 -25.30 10.82 -14.20
C CYS A 190 -25.63 9.88 -15.37
N LEU A 191 -24.61 9.38 -16.08
CA LEU A 191 -24.81 8.39 -17.16
C LEU A 191 -25.45 7.10 -16.65
N TYR A 192 -25.05 6.62 -15.48
CA TYR A 192 -25.62 5.41 -14.87
C TYR A 192 -27.08 5.61 -14.45
N VAL A 193 -27.42 6.77 -13.87
CA VAL A 193 -28.80 7.11 -13.53
C VAL A 193 -29.68 7.16 -14.77
N LEU A 194 -29.21 7.78 -15.85
CA LEU A 194 -29.91 7.79 -17.14
C LEU A 194 -30.13 6.37 -17.68
N TYR A 195 -29.11 5.51 -17.60
CA TYR A 195 -29.23 4.10 -17.97
C TYR A 195 -30.30 3.38 -17.13
N MET A 196 -30.32 3.58 -15.82
CA MET A 196 -31.32 2.97 -14.93
C MET A 196 -32.74 3.47 -15.23
N ILE A 197 -32.92 4.74 -15.61
CA ILE A 197 -34.23 5.28 -16.03
C ILE A 197 -34.70 4.57 -17.30
N ILE A 198 -33.85 4.47 -18.33
CA ILE A 198 -34.20 3.80 -19.59
C ILE A 198 -34.52 2.32 -19.33
N PHE A 199 -33.73 1.64 -18.50
CA PHE A 199 -33.97 0.25 -18.12
C PHE A 199 -35.31 0.08 -17.38
N THR A 200 -35.63 0.98 -16.46
CA THR A 200 -36.90 0.93 -15.71
C THR A 200 -38.10 1.17 -16.62
N VAL A 201 -38.02 2.13 -17.53
CA VAL A 201 -39.07 2.44 -18.52
C VAL A 201 -39.28 1.27 -19.47
N THR A 202 -38.21 0.69 -20.01
CA THR A 202 -38.30 -0.47 -20.91
C THR A 202 -38.86 -1.72 -20.20
N ALA A 203 -38.51 -1.96 -18.94
CA ALA A 203 -39.08 -3.04 -18.14
C ALA A 203 -40.58 -2.82 -17.86
N TYR A 204 -40.98 -1.58 -17.56
CA TYR A 204 -42.38 -1.22 -17.32
C TYR A 204 -43.25 -1.36 -18.57
N HIS A 205 -42.73 -0.95 -19.73
CA HIS A 205 -43.45 -1.04 -21.01
C HIS A 205 -43.36 -2.41 -21.68
N ARG A 206 -42.66 -3.39 -21.10
CA ARG A 206 -42.65 -4.75 -21.61
C ARG A 206 -44.05 -5.36 -21.42
N PRO A 207 -44.81 -5.62 -22.48
CA PRO A 207 -46.15 -6.19 -22.34
C PRO A 207 -46.05 -7.60 -21.74
N LEU A 208 -46.88 -7.87 -20.73
CA LEU A 208 -47.08 -9.20 -20.11
C LEU A 208 -47.82 -10.17 -21.06
N GLU A 209 -47.69 -10.01 -22.37
CA GLU A 209 -48.27 -10.93 -23.37
C GLU A 209 -47.39 -12.17 -23.51
N GLY A 210 -47.44 -13.03 -22.49
CA GLY A 210 -46.71 -14.28 -22.49
C GLY A 210 -47.32 -15.42 -21.67
N GLN A 211 -48.38 -15.20 -20.88
CA GLN A 211 -48.85 -16.29 -19.99
C GLN A 211 -50.34 -16.27 -19.60
N VAL A 212 -51.25 -15.87 -20.50
CA VAL A 212 -52.71 -16.10 -20.30
C VAL A 212 -53.43 -16.64 -21.54
N ARG A 213 -52.75 -16.86 -22.68
CA ARG A 213 -53.40 -17.24 -23.95
C ARG A 213 -53.25 -18.72 -24.36
N ASN A 214 -53.06 -19.67 -23.44
CA ASN A 214 -52.98 -21.10 -23.80
C ASN A 214 -53.86 -22.07 -22.99
N GLU A 215 -54.55 -21.65 -21.92
CA GLU A 215 -55.40 -22.58 -21.14
C GLU A 215 -56.88 -22.60 -21.58
N THR A 216 -57.41 -21.54 -22.17
CA THR A 216 -58.83 -21.47 -22.58
C THR A 216 -59.15 -22.10 -23.94
N LYS A 217 -58.12 -22.55 -24.70
CA LYS A 217 -58.33 -23.12 -26.04
C LYS A 217 -58.67 -24.62 -26.04
N TRP A 218 -58.55 -25.31 -24.90
CA TRP A 218 -58.87 -26.74 -24.80
C TRP A 218 -60.30 -27.04 -24.34
N ILE A 219 -61.03 -26.04 -23.82
CA ILE A 219 -62.37 -26.27 -23.22
C ILE A 219 -63.50 -26.28 -24.27
N TYR A 220 -63.30 -25.69 -25.45
CA TYR A 220 -64.38 -25.54 -26.45
C TYR A 220 -64.37 -26.56 -27.60
N THR A 221 -63.43 -27.50 -27.65
CA THR A 221 -63.31 -28.46 -28.77
C THR A 221 -63.93 -29.83 -28.50
N CYS A 222 -64.54 -30.05 -27.32
CA CYS A 222 -65.18 -31.32 -26.95
C CYS A 222 -66.68 -31.17 -26.72
N ARG A 223 -67.43 -30.63 -27.69
CA ARG A 223 -68.90 -30.73 -27.70
C ARG A 223 -69.44 -30.64 -29.12
N GLY A 224 -69.44 -31.77 -29.84
CA GLY A 224 -70.08 -31.83 -31.15
C GLY A 224 -69.68 -33.02 -32.03
N LYS A 225 -69.95 -34.25 -31.57
CA LYS A 225 -70.31 -35.39 -32.46
C LYS A 225 -71.25 -36.32 -31.67
N VAL A 226 -72.54 -36.19 -31.94
CA VAL A 226 -73.52 -37.28 -31.88
C VAL A 226 -73.74 -37.70 -33.33
#